data_AF-Q9HSX6-F1
#
_entry.id   AF-Q9HSX6-F1
#
_cell.length_a   1.000
_cell.length_b   1.000
_cell.length_c   1.000
_cell.angle_alpha   90.00
_cell.angle_beta   90.00
_cell.angle_gamma   90.00
#
_symmetry.space_group_name_H-M   'P 1'
#
loop_
_entity.id
_entity.type
_entity.pdbx_description
1 polymer ?
#
loop_
_entity_poly.entity_id
_entity_poly.type
_entity_poly.pdbx_seq_one_letter_code
_entity_poly.pdbx_strand_id
1 'polypeptide(L)' 'MHAVSEWQATTRDLRLYELARKLAQNDGHLIPA' A
#
# COMPACT_ATOMS: atom_id res chain seq x y z
N MET A 1 23.30 -4.42 -2.71
CA MET A 1 22.32 -3.42 -3.19
C MET A 1 21.02 -4.04 -3.70
N HIS A 2 21.02 -5.21 -4.37
CA HIS A 2 19.82 -5.87 -4.88
C HIS A 2 18.74 -6.18 -3.81
N ALA A 3 19.16 -6.74 -2.67
CA ALA A 3 18.24 -7.06 -1.58
C ALA A 3 17.45 -5.83 -1.09
N VAL A 4 18.10 -4.65 -0.97
CA VAL A 4 17.43 -3.42 -0.51
C VAL A 4 16.31 -3.00 -1.48
N SER A 5 16.54 -3.14 -2.79
CA SER A 5 15.54 -2.83 -3.80
C SER A 5 14.35 -3.81 -3.76
N GLU A 6 14.59 -5.09 -3.51
CA GLU A 6 13.54 -6.11 -3.33
C GLU A 6 12.69 -5.84 -2.07
N TRP A 7 13.34 -5.44 -0.97
CA TRP A 7 12.65 -5.03 0.25
C TRP A 7 11.79 -3.78 0.03
N GLN A 8 12.29 -2.81 -0.74
CA GLN A 8 11.52 -1.60 -1.10
C GLN A 8 10.33 -1.93 -1.99
N ALA A 9 10.49 -2.82 -2.97
CA ALA A 9 9.40 -3.28 -3.83
C ALA A 9 8.29 -3.95 -2.99
N THR A 10 8.68 -4.88 -2.11
CA THR A 10 7.74 -5.56 -1.20
C THR A 10 7.00 -4.57 -0.29
N THR A 11 7.70 -3.57 0.26
CA THR A 11 7.09 -2.53 1.10
C THR A 11 6.10 -1.67 0.31
N ARG A 12 6.42 -1.36 -0.95
CA ARG A 12 5.52 -0.61 -1.84
C ARG A 12 4.25 -1.40 -2.12
N ASP A 13 4.37 -2.68 -2.41
CA ASP A 13 3.22 -3.54 -2.74
C ASP A 13 2.28 -3.69 -1.53
N LEU A 14 2.84 -3.86 -0.33
CA LEU A 14 2.05 -3.89 0.91
C LEU A 14 1.27 -2.58 1.12
N ARG A 15 1.90 -1.43 0.92
CA ARG A 15 1.22 -0.13 1.04
C ARG A 15 0.12 0.05 0.01
N LEU A 16 0.32 -0.40 -1.23
CA LEU A 16 -0.70 -0.35 -2.28
C LEU A 16 -1.89 -1.25 -1.95
N TYR A 17 -1.64 -2.45 -1.43
CA TYR A 17 -2.69 -3.36 -0.99
C TYR A 17 -3.50 -2.76 0.17
N GLU A 18 -2.82 -2.19 1.17
CA GLU A 18 -3.50 -1.51 2.29
C GLU A 18 -4.31 -0.30 1.83
N LEU A 19 -3.81 0.47 0.86
CA LEU A 19 -4.53 1.59 0.28
C LEU A 19 -5.81 1.12 -0.42
N ALA A 20 -5.70 0.10 -1.28
CA ALA A 20 -6.85 -0.50 -1.96
C ALA A 20 -7.87 -1.05 -0.96
N ARG A 21 -7.39 -1.69 0.12
CA ARG A 21 -8.24 -2.19 1.20
C ARG A 21 -8.98 -1.05 1.91
N LYS A 22 -8.29 0.04 2.28
CA LYS A 22 -8.92 1.21 2.90
C LYS A 22 -9.94 1.86 1.97
N LEU A 23 -9.63 1.96 0.69
CA LEU A 23 -10.53 2.48 -0.33
C LEU A 23 -11.80 1.64 -0.44
N ALA A 24 -11.65 0.30 -0.49
CA ALA A 24 -12.77 -0.63 -0.55
C ALA A 24 -13.63 -0.63 0.73
N GLN A 25 -13.03 -0.39 1.90
CA GLN A 25 -13.75 -0.32 3.18
C GLN A 25 -14.53 0.98 3.38
N ASN A 26 -14.15 2.06 2.69
CA ASN A 26 -14.72 3.39 2.86
C ASN A 26 -15.54 3.83 1.62
N ASP A 27 -16.16 2.91 0.88
CA ASP A 27 -16.94 3.19 -0.34
C ASP A 27 -16.19 4.08 -1.36
N GLY A 28 -14.89 3.86 -1.54
CA GLY A 28 -14.09 4.66 -2.46
C GLY A 28 -13.61 5.99 -1.90
N HIS A 29 -13.86 6.30 -0.63
CA HIS A 29 -13.38 7.53 -0.01
C HIS A 29 -12.11 7.28 0.81
N LEU A 30 -11.03 7.96 0.46
CA LEU A 30 -9.90 8.10 1.36
C LEU A 30 -10.34 9.04 2.47
N ILE A 31 -10.82 8.49 3.59
CA ILE A 31 -11.06 9.26 4.80
C ILE A 31 -9.67 9.75 5.24
N PRO A 32 -9.39 11.06 5.19
CA PRO A 32 -8.13 11.58 5.68
C PRO A 32 -8.06 11.31 7.18
N ALA A 33 -6.87 10.94 7.66
CA ALA A 33 -6.60 10.71 9.08
C ALA A 33 -6.84 11.97 9.91
#